data_AF-A0A1F3LJ69-F1
#
_entry.id   AF-A0A1F3LJ69-F1
#
_cell.length_a   1.000
_cell.length_b   1.000
_cell.length_c   1.000
_cell.angle_alpha   90.00
_cell.angle_beta   90.00
_cell.angle_gamma   90.00
#
_symmetry.space_group_name_H-M   'P 1'
#
loop_
_entity.id
_entity.type
_entity.pdbx_description
1 polymer ?
#
loop_
_entity_poly.entity_id
_entity_poly.type
_entity_poly.pdbx_seq_one_letter_code
_entity_poly.pdbx_strand_id
1 'polypeptide(L)'
;MQKYLNRISGPLLDRIDIHLEVVPVPFNKLSEEDQSEPSSAIRERVINARQVQSARFAESPSVYCNAQMSSKMIREYVQLDETGNTLLKNAMEKLGLSARAYDRILRVSRTIADLEGSTSVQSHHLSEAIQYRSLDRESWGT
;
A
#
# COMPACT_ATOMS: atom_id res chain seq x y z
N MET A 1 14.74 17.52 -4.17
CA MET A 1 13.99 16.38 -4.78
C MET A 1 13.09 16.79 -5.94
N GLN A 2 12.35 17.91 -5.85
CA GLN A 2 11.42 18.45 -6.86
C GLN A 2 11.98 18.53 -8.30
N LYS A 3 13.24 18.96 -8.49
CA LYS A 3 13.91 19.01 -9.81
C LYS A 3 14.01 17.65 -10.52
N TYR A 4 14.02 16.55 -9.77
CA TYR A 4 14.09 15.19 -10.33
C TYR A 4 12.70 14.60 -10.60
N LEU A 5 11.72 14.87 -9.75
CA LEU A 5 10.34 14.41 -9.94
C LEU A 5 9.64 15.10 -11.11
N ASN A 6 9.92 16.38 -11.37
CA ASN A 6 9.39 17.08 -12.55
C ASN A 6 9.88 16.49 -13.89
N ARG A 7 10.89 15.60 -13.85
CA ARG A 7 11.37 14.86 -15.03
C ARG A 7 10.64 13.51 -15.21
N ILE A 8 9.80 13.13 -14.26
CA ILE A 8 9.02 11.89 -14.27
C ILE A 8 7.57 12.26 -14.59
N SER A 9 6.98 11.58 -15.58
CA SER A 9 5.61 11.88 -16.00
C SER A 9 4.59 11.37 -14.98
N GLY A 10 3.52 12.14 -14.77
CA GLY A 10 2.38 11.72 -13.94
C GLY A 10 1.85 10.32 -14.28
N PRO A 11 1.64 9.96 -15.57
CA PRO A 11 1.23 8.61 -15.96
C PRO A 11 2.21 7.49 -15.59
N LEU A 12 3.49 7.79 -15.35
CA LEU A 12 4.45 6.82 -14.85
C LEU A 12 4.30 6.64 -13.32
N LEU A 13 4.22 7.76 -12.58
CA LEU A 13 4.03 7.75 -11.12
C LEU A 13 2.72 7.02 -10.74
N ASP A 14 1.68 7.19 -11.53
CA ASP A 14 0.39 6.49 -11.36
C ASP A 14 0.50 4.95 -11.42
N ARG A 15 1.60 4.42 -11.98
CA ARG A 15 1.87 2.97 -12.08
C ARG A 15 2.71 2.41 -10.93
N ILE A 16 3.19 3.26 -10.03
CA ILE A 16 3.94 2.84 -8.85
C ILE A 16 2.95 2.70 -7.68
N ASP A 17 3.00 1.55 -6.99
CA ASP A 17 2.03 1.22 -5.96
C ASP A 17 2.33 1.93 -4.62
N ILE A 18 3.60 2.13 -4.30
CA ILE A 18 4.08 2.69 -3.02
C ILE A 18 5.10 3.80 -3.28
N HIS A 19 4.87 4.93 -2.63
CA HIS A 19 5.68 6.13 -2.61
C HIS A 19 6.05 6.44 -1.16
N LEU A 20 7.33 6.33 -0.82
CA LEU A 20 7.84 6.61 0.52
C LEU A 20 9.06 7.52 0.44
N GLU A 21 8.99 8.66 1.11
CA GLU A 21 10.16 9.49 1.36
C GLU A 21 10.93 8.92 2.57
N VAL A 22 12.21 8.62 2.36
CA VAL A 22 13.08 8.16 3.42
C VAL A 22 13.98 9.32 3.80
N VAL A 23 13.85 9.80 5.04
CA VAL A 23 14.76 10.81 5.59
C VAL A 23 16.12 10.18 5.88
N PRO A 24 17.23 10.91 5.69
CA PRO A 24 18.55 10.43 6.09
C PRO A 24 18.56 10.02 7.56
N VAL A 25 19.10 8.84 7.86
CA VAL A 25 19.24 8.35 9.23
C VAL A 25 20.40 9.11 9.91
N PRO A 26 20.17 9.78 11.07
CA PRO A 26 21.25 10.44 11.80
C PRO A 26 22.34 9.46 12.21
N PHE A 27 23.60 9.90 12.20
CA PHE A 27 24.74 9.04 12.56
C PHE A 27 24.56 8.35 13.92
N ASN A 28 24.04 9.08 14.91
CA ASN A 28 23.82 8.53 16.26
C ASN A 28 22.87 7.32 16.25
N LYS A 29 21.85 7.32 15.39
CA LYS A 29 20.94 6.18 15.20
C LYS A 29 21.57 5.00 14.45
N LEU A 30 22.61 5.26 13.65
CA LEU A 30 23.39 4.20 13.01
C LEU A 30 24.35 3.52 14.00
N SER A 31 24.72 4.23 15.07
CA SER A 31 25.58 3.72 16.16
C SER A 31 24.80 3.20 17.38
N GLU A 32 23.48 3.34 17.40
CA GLU A 32 22.61 2.77 18.44
C GLU A 32 22.55 1.23 18.26
N GLU A 33 22.81 0.48 19.34
CA GLU A 33 22.66 -0.98 19.39
C GLU A 33 21.22 -1.39 19.78
N ASP A 34 20.24 -0.54 19.52
CA ASP A 34 18.84 -0.86 19.83
C ASP A 34 18.40 -2.10 19.04
N GLN A 35 17.83 -3.07 19.77
CA GLN A 35 17.33 -4.30 19.18
C GLN A 35 16.14 -3.99 18.27
N SER A 36 16.42 -3.89 16.97
CA SER A 36 15.40 -3.84 15.94
C SER A 36 14.79 -5.22 15.71
N GLU A 37 13.57 -5.25 15.16
CA GLU A 37 12.93 -6.51 14.78
C GLU A 37 13.86 -7.29 13.81
N PRO A 38 14.18 -8.56 14.09
CA PRO A 38 15.06 -9.34 13.23
C PRO A 38 14.39 -9.66 11.90
N SER A 39 15.16 -9.73 10.82
CA SER A 39 14.63 -10.05 9.48
C SER A 39 13.95 -11.42 9.41
N SER A 40 14.26 -12.34 10.33
CA SER A 40 13.55 -13.62 10.46
C SER A 40 12.09 -13.44 10.84
N ALA A 41 11.77 -12.55 11.78
CA ALA A 41 10.39 -12.26 12.20
C ALA A 41 9.59 -11.60 11.05
N ILE A 42 10.20 -10.66 10.34
CA ILE A 42 9.60 -10.05 9.14
C ILE A 42 9.34 -11.12 8.06
N ARG A 43 10.31 -12.00 7.82
CA ARG A 43 10.18 -13.09 6.84
C ARG A 43 8.98 -13.99 7.17
N GLU A 44 8.81 -14.38 8.43
CA GLU A 44 7.68 -15.20 8.87
C GLU A 44 6.34 -14.51 8.58
N ARG A 45 6.23 -13.22 8.91
CA ARG A 45 5.03 -12.41 8.61
C ARG A 45 4.71 -12.39 7.12
N VAL A 46 5.74 -12.18 6.28
CA VAL A 46 5.59 -12.17 4.81
C VAL A 46 5.17 -13.55 4.28
N ILE A 47 5.74 -14.64 4.79
CA ILE A 47 5.38 -16.00 4.38
C ILE A 47 3.92 -16.29 4.73
N ASN A 48 3.48 -15.94 5.93
CA ASN A 48 2.09 -16.16 6.36
C ASN A 48 1.11 -15.39 5.45
N ALA A 49 1.39 -14.12 5.16
CA ALA A 49 0.58 -13.33 4.23
C ALA A 49 0.54 -13.96 2.82
N ARG A 50 1.66 -14.51 2.34
CA ARG A 50 1.73 -15.19 1.04
C ARG A 50 0.92 -16.49 1.03
N GLN A 51 0.93 -17.27 2.10
CA GLN A 51 0.12 -18.48 2.20
C GLN A 51 -1.37 -18.16 2.14
N VAL A 52 -1.81 -17.09 2.84
CA VAL A 52 -3.19 -16.60 2.76
C VAL A 52 -3.56 -16.22 1.32
N GLN A 53 -2.67 -15.53 0.61
CA GLN A 53 -2.90 -15.17 -0.80
C GLN A 53 -2.96 -16.41 -1.70
N SER A 54 -2.06 -17.38 -1.52
CA SER A 54 -2.09 -18.63 -2.30
C SER A 54 -3.37 -19.42 -2.09
N ALA A 55 -3.89 -19.47 -0.86
CA ALA A 55 -5.17 -20.09 -0.56
C ALA A 55 -6.33 -19.33 -1.22
N ARG A 56 -6.35 -18.00 -1.10
CA ARG A 56 -7.39 -17.13 -1.69
C ARG A 56 -7.49 -17.28 -3.20
N PHE A 57 -6.35 -17.40 -3.89
CA PHE A 57 -6.29 -17.44 -5.36
C PHE A 57 -6.11 -18.85 -5.93
N ALA A 58 -6.31 -19.91 -5.13
CA ALA A 58 -6.09 -21.29 -5.57
C ALA A 58 -6.89 -21.67 -6.83
N GLU A 59 -8.09 -21.11 -7.00
CA GLU A 59 -8.97 -21.36 -8.15
C GLU A 59 -8.86 -20.30 -9.26
N SER A 60 -7.93 -19.36 -9.14
CA SER A 60 -7.75 -18.25 -10.07
C SER A 60 -6.49 -18.44 -10.91
N PRO A 61 -6.61 -18.94 -12.16
CA PRO A 61 -5.45 -19.15 -13.01
C PRO A 61 -4.69 -17.84 -13.23
N SER A 62 -3.36 -17.89 -13.11
CA SER A 62 -2.46 -16.74 -13.31
C SER A 62 -2.51 -15.62 -12.26
N VAL A 63 -3.25 -15.80 -11.16
CA VAL A 63 -3.25 -14.86 -10.03
C VAL A 63 -2.58 -15.52 -8.83
N TYR A 64 -1.43 -14.98 -8.43
CA TYR A 64 -0.62 -15.54 -7.34
C TYR A 64 -0.54 -14.60 -6.13
N CYS A 65 -1.00 -13.35 -6.28
CA CYS A 65 -0.91 -12.34 -5.23
C CYS A 65 -1.89 -11.18 -5.43
N ASN A 66 -2.05 -10.38 -4.37
CA ASN A 66 -2.96 -9.23 -4.35
C ASN A 66 -2.67 -8.21 -5.47
N ALA A 67 -1.40 -8.04 -5.85
CA ALA A 67 -1.01 -7.10 -6.91
C ALA A 67 -1.58 -7.48 -8.29
N GLN A 68 -1.92 -8.75 -8.51
CA GLN A 68 -2.44 -9.28 -9.77
C GLN A 68 -3.97 -9.36 -9.82
N MET A 69 -4.67 -8.95 -8.75
CA MET A 69 -6.13 -8.96 -8.72
C MET A 69 -6.74 -8.13 -9.85
N SER A 70 -7.74 -8.70 -10.53
CA SER A 70 -8.61 -7.93 -11.44
C SER A 70 -9.52 -6.98 -10.65
N SER A 71 -10.11 -5.97 -11.29
CA SER A 71 -11.07 -5.08 -10.61
C SER A 71 -12.30 -5.83 -10.08
N LYS A 72 -12.68 -6.97 -10.69
CA LYS A 72 -13.71 -7.86 -10.15
C LYS A 72 -13.27 -8.49 -8.82
N MET A 73 -12.05 -9.02 -8.76
CA MET A 73 -11.47 -9.63 -7.56
C MET A 73 -11.26 -8.61 -6.44
N ILE A 74 -10.87 -7.37 -6.77
CA ILE A 74 -10.78 -6.29 -5.77
C ILE A 74 -12.13 -6.10 -5.09
N ARG A 75 -13.21 -5.98 -5.88
CA ARG A 75 -14.58 -5.85 -5.33
C ARG A 75 -15.05 -7.07 -4.55
N GLU A 76 -14.43 -8.22 -4.72
CA GLU A 76 -14.77 -9.45 -4.01
C GLU A 76 -14.02 -9.52 -2.66
N TYR A 77 -12.69 -9.35 -2.70
CA TYR A 77 -11.80 -9.58 -1.55
C TYR A 77 -11.49 -8.32 -0.72
N VAL A 78 -11.94 -7.15 -1.17
CA VAL A 78 -11.78 -5.87 -0.49
C VAL A 78 -13.16 -5.23 -0.32
N GLN A 79 -13.91 -5.72 0.67
CA GLN A 79 -15.13 -5.08 1.14
C GLN A 79 -14.76 -4.03 2.19
N LEU A 80 -15.14 -2.78 1.93
CA LEU A 80 -14.98 -1.68 2.87
C LEU A 80 -16.30 -1.43 3.59
N ASP A 81 -16.23 -1.12 4.87
CA ASP A 81 -17.35 -0.58 5.62
C ASP A 81 -17.60 0.90 5.26
N GLU A 82 -18.64 1.51 5.83
CA GLU A 82 -18.98 2.90 5.58
C GLU A 82 -17.83 3.86 5.90
N THR A 83 -17.09 3.56 6.99
CA THR A 83 -15.92 4.33 7.41
C THR A 83 -14.80 4.27 6.37
N GLY A 84 -14.46 3.08 5.89
CA GLY A 84 -13.44 2.87 4.86
C GLY A 84 -13.82 3.52 3.53
N ASN A 85 -15.08 3.40 3.10
CA ASN A 85 -15.56 4.07 1.89
C ASN A 85 -15.46 5.60 2.00
N THR A 86 -15.86 6.16 3.14
CA THR A 86 -15.75 7.60 3.41
C THR A 86 -14.29 8.06 3.41
N LEU A 87 -13.39 7.30 4.05
CA LEU A 87 -11.97 7.60 4.07
C LEU A 87 -11.36 7.62 2.67
N LEU A 88 -11.66 6.60 1.86
CA LEU A 88 -11.14 6.50 0.50
C LEU A 88 -11.67 7.63 -0.38
N LYS A 89 -12.97 7.93 -0.32
CA LYS A 89 -13.58 9.05 -1.05
C LYS A 89 -12.89 10.37 -0.71
N ASN A 90 -12.74 10.68 0.58
CA ASN A 90 -12.08 11.90 1.04
C ASN A 90 -10.62 11.97 0.56
N ALA A 91 -9.89 10.84 0.57
CA ALA A 91 -8.53 10.79 0.07
C ALA A 91 -8.46 11.05 -1.43
N MET A 92 -9.36 10.44 -2.21
CA MET A 92 -9.45 10.64 -3.66
C MET A 92 -9.68 12.10 -4.03
N GLU A 93 -10.64 12.76 -3.36
CA GLU A 93 -10.98 14.17 -3.61
C GLU A 93 -9.86 15.12 -3.15
N LYS A 94 -9.29 14.92 -1.95
CA LYS A 94 -8.27 15.82 -1.39
C LYS A 94 -6.90 15.70 -2.04
N LEU A 95 -6.56 14.52 -2.55
CA LEU A 95 -5.24 14.22 -3.11
C LEU A 95 -5.27 14.19 -4.65
N GLY A 96 -6.42 14.40 -5.28
CA GLY A 96 -6.54 14.41 -6.75
C GLY A 96 -6.22 13.07 -7.40
N LEU A 97 -6.46 11.96 -6.69
CA LEU A 97 -6.04 10.63 -7.12
C LEU A 97 -6.86 10.11 -8.30
N SER A 98 -6.20 9.40 -9.21
CA SER A 98 -6.86 8.78 -10.36
C SER A 98 -7.61 7.50 -9.98
N ALA A 99 -8.52 7.05 -10.84
CA ALA A 99 -9.18 5.74 -10.66
C ALA A 99 -8.18 4.56 -10.61
N ARG A 100 -6.97 4.73 -11.16
CA ARG A 100 -5.91 3.71 -11.03
C ARG A 100 -5.35 3.69 -9.62
N ALA A 101 -5.09 4.87 -9.04
CA ALA A 101 -4.64 5.00 -7.67
C ALA A 101 -5.65 4.39 -6.68
N TYR A 102 -6.96 4.57 -6.92
CA TYR A 102 -8.02 3.90 -6.18
C TYR A 102 -7.83 2.38 -6.12
N ASP A 103 -7.74 1.71 -7.27
CA ASP A 103 -7.57 0.26 -7.35
C ASP A 103 -6.25 -0.20 -6.69
N ARG A 104 -5.17 0.60 -6.80
CA ARG A 104 -3.89 0.30 -6.15
C ARG A 104 -3.96 0.39 -4.64
N ILE A 105 -4.57 1.44 -4.11
CA ILE A 105 -4.78 1.61 -2.67
C ILE A 105 -5.51 0.40 -2.11
N LEU A 106 -6.55 -0.10 -2.79
CA LEU A 106 -7.27 -1.30 -2.34
C LEU A 106 -6.39 -2.55 -2.33
N ARG A 107 -5.56 -2.77 -3.37
CA ARG A 107 -4.62 -3.92 -3.42
C ARG A 107 -3.56 -3.85 -2.31
N VAL A 108 -3.02 -2.66 -2.05
CA VAL A 108 -2.05 -2.42 -0.98
C VAL A 108 -2.71 -2.64 0.39
N SER A 109 -3.90 -2.09 0.60
CA SER A 109 -4.67 -2.27 1.84
C SER A 109 -4.95 -3.76 2.14
N ARG A 110 -5.30 -4.55 1.12
CA ARG A 110 -5.46 -6.01 1.25
C ARG A 110 -4.17 -6.71 1.67
N THR A 111 -3.03 -6.24 1.16
CA THR A 111 -1.72 -6.80 1.51
C THR A 111 -1.32 -6.44 2.94
N ILE A 112 -1.59 -5.22 3.39
CA ILE A 112 -1.40 -4.81 4.79
C ILE A 112 -2.26 -5.67 5.71
N ALA A 113 -3.55 -5.87 5.37
CA ALA A 113 -4.44 -6.75 6.12
C ALA A 113 -3.89 -8.19 6.20
N ASP A 114 -3.36 -8.73 5.10
CA ASP A 114 -2.77 -10.07 5.09
C ASP A 114 -1.51 -10.17 5.96
N LEU A 115 -0.69 -9.11 6.02
CA LEU A 115 0.48 -9.02 6.90
C LEU A 115 0.10 -8.94 8.38
N GLU A 116 -1.04 -8.33 8.70
CA GLU A 116 -1.62 -8.29 10.06
C GLU A 116 -2.37 -9.59 10.42
N GLY A 117 -2.60 -10.48 9.44
CA GLY A 117 -3.43 -11.69 9.63
C GLY A 117 -4.94 -11.38 9.69
N SER A 118 -5.35 -10.20 9.23
CA SER A 118 -6.74 -9.77 9.25
C SER A 118 -7.53 -10.32 8.06
N THR A 119 -8.70 -10.88 8.34
CA THR A 119 -9.57 -11.48 7.32
C THR A 119 -10.20 -10.43 6.40
N SER A 120 -10.45 -9.22 6.91
CA SER A 120 -11.07 -8.11 6.20
C SER A 120 -10.19 -6.87 6.18
N VAL A 121 -10.40 -6.00 5.19
CA VAL A 121 -9.68 -4.73 5.12
C VAL A 121 -10.37 -3.73 6.04
N GLN A 122 -9.69 -3.35 7.12
CA GLN A 122 -10.11 -2.34 8.06
C GLN A 122 -9.65 -0.94 7.64
N SER A 123 -10.24 0.08 8.25
CA SER A 123 -9.96 1.49 7.95
C SER A 123 -8.51 1.89 8.21
N HIS A 124 -7.81 1.27 9.17
CA HIS A 124 -6.40 1.56 9.44
C HIS A 124 -5.47 1.01 8.35
N HIS A 125 -5.74 -0.18 7.80
CA HIS A 125 -4.99 -0.69 6.63
C HIS A 125 -5.13 0.25 5.43
N LEU A 126 -6.33 0.80 5.24
CA LEU A 126 -6.62 1.74 4.18
C LEU A 126 -5.90 3.08 4.39
N SER A 127 -5.92 3.59 5.62
CA SER A 127 -5.18 4.79 6.01
C SER A 127 -3.68 4.66 5.73
N GLU A 128 -3.08 3.53 6.09
CA GLU A 128 -1.67 3.25 5.82
C GLU A 128 -1.39 3.18 4.31
N ALA A 129 -2.22 2.47 3.54
CA ALA A 129 -2.09 2.42 2.08
C ALA A 129 -2.20 3.80 1.42
N ILE A 130 -3.06 4.69 1.92
CA ILE A 130 -3.18 6.07 1.43
C ILE A 130 -1.92 6.87 1.77
N GLN A 131 -1.31 6.68 2.94
CA GLN A 131 -0.08 7.37 3.34
C GLN A 131 1.11 7.00 2.44
N TYR A 132 1.15 5.76 1.96
CA TYR A 132 2.07 5.32 0.91
C TYR A 132 1.84 5.98 -0.46
N ARG A 133 0.87 6.89 -0.60
CA ARG A 133 0.59 7.67 -1.83
C ARG A 133 0.77 9.17 -1.64
N SER A 134 1.40 9.58 -0.54
CA SER A 134 1.58 10.98 -0.17
C SER A 134 2.33 11.85 -1.21
N LEU A 135 3.11 11.24 -2.11
CA LEU A 135 3.78 11.93 -3.24
C LEU A 135 2.82 12.39 -4.34
N ASP A 136 1.58 11.88 -4.40
CA ASP A 136 0.59 12.27 -5.40
C ASP A 136 -0.03 13.67 -5.08
N ARG A 137 0.37 14.31 -3.98
CA ARG A 137 -0.08 15.66 -3.58
C ARG A 137 0.46 16.76 -4.49
N GLU A 138 -0.43 17.60 -5.01
CA GLU A 138 -0.07 18.86 -5.70
C GLU A 138 0.77 19.81 -4.82
N SER A 139 0.68 19.70 -3.49
CA SER A 139 1.50 20.46 -2.53
C SER A 139 2.79 19.70 -2.14
N TRP A 140 3.52 19.19 -3.13
CA TRP A 140 4.86 18.65 -2.91
C TRP A 140 5.88 19.78 -3.08
N GLY A 141 6.28 20.40 -1.97
CA GLY A 141 7.34 21.42 -1.91
C GLY A 141 6.87 22.88 -1.94
N THR A 142 5.83 23.21 -1.16
CA THR A 142 5.61 24.55 -0.61
C THR A 142 5.91 24.55 0.87
#